data_AF-A0A7K3MZ53-F1
#
_entry.id   AF-A0A7K3MZ53-F1
#
_cell.length_a   1.000
_cell.length_b   1.000
_cell.length_c   1.000
_cell.angle_alpha   90.00
_cell.angle_beta   90.00
_cell.angle_gamma   90.00
#
_symmetry.space_group_name_H-M   'P 1'
#
loop_
_entity.id
_entity.type
_entity.pdbx_description
1 polymer ?
#
loop_
_entity_poly.entity_id
_entity_poly.type
_entity_poly.pdbx_seq_one_letter_code
_entity_poly.pdbx_strand_id
1 'polypeptide(L)'
;MFLMVYWWKDFTNKKTLIRVALIFPTLVFIAFIGSFAFKNTTNYFNSDKYLIEDQKIITVNSGMPLYYWKNKNYSGQFYSRGKAQVVKDEKELDSVLKLKKQLFLVTYKKNESEIPKELVAQLRLVQSTQKTSIYTTK
;
A
#
# COMPACT_ATOMS: atom_id res chain seq x y z
N MET A 1 43.50 13.17 11.18
CA MET A 1 43.80 13.19 9.74
C MET A 1 45.31 13.23 9.45
N PHE A 2 46.10 14.06 10.14
CA PHE A 2 47.57 14.16 9.93
C PHE A 2 48.38 12.87 10.22
N LEU A 3 48.00 12.06 11.22
CA LEU A 3 48.67 10.77 11.47
C LEU A 3 48.58 9.79 10.29
N MET A 4 47.43 9.72 9.62
CA MET A 4 47.23 8.78 8.51
C MET A 4 48.12 9.13 7.31
N VAL A 5 48.37 10.42 7.09
CA VAL A 5 49.29 10.92 6.05
C VAL A 5 50.75 10.67 6.45
N TYR A 6 51.11 10.89 7.72
CA TYR A 6 52.46 10.67 8.22
C TYR A 6 52.89 9.20 8.06
N TRP A 7 52.05 8.26 8.48
CA TRP A 7 52.32 6.82 8.38
C TRP A 7 51.94 6.23 7.01
N TRP A 8 51.45 7.04 6.07
CA TRP A 8 50.99 6.57 4.76
C TRP A 8 52.08 5.83 4.00
N LYS A 9 53.34 6.23 4.16
CA LYS A 9 54.47 5.60 3.49
C LYS A 9 54.73 4.17 3.96
N ASP A 10 54.46 3.88 5.23
CA ASP A 10 54.84 2.63 5.92
C ASP A 10 53.82 1.50 5.73
N PHE A 11 52.63 1.78 5.21
CA PHE A 11 51.65 0.74 4.90
C PHE A 11 52.07 -0.09 3.69
N THR A 12 52.28 -1.39 3.87
CA THR A 12 52.70 -2.31 2.80
C THR A 12 51.63 -2.49 1.72
N ASN A 13 50.35 -2.55 2.10
CA ASN A 13 49.24 -2.94 1.23
C ASN A 13 48.18 -1.83 1.05
N LYS A 14 48.62 -0.60 0.76
CA LYS A 14 47.77 0.60 0.63
C LYS A 14 46.58 0.41 -0.32
N LYS A 15 46.82 -0.23 -1.47
CA LYS A 15 45.78 -0.50 -2.48
C LYS A 15 44.68 -1.41 -1.93
N THR A 16 45.04 -2.41 -1.15
CA THR A 16 44.08 -3.34 -0.51
C THR A 16 43.27 -2.62 0.56
N LEU A 17 43.93 -1.79 1.37
CA LEU A 17 43.26 -1.03 2.43
C LEU A 17 42.23 -0.05 1.85
N ILE A 18 42.57 0.67 0.77
CA ILE A 18 41.62 1.53 0.04
C ILE A 18 40.47 0.71 -0.54
N ARG A 19 40.74 -0.45 -1.17
CA ARG A 19 39.69 -1.31 -1.74
C ARG A 19 38.69 -1.76 -0.67
N VAL A 20 39.17 -2.23 0.48
CA VAL A 20 38.30 -2.68 1.58
C VAL A 20 37.50 -1.51 2.15
N ALA A 21 38.13 -0.36 2.34
CA ALA A 21 37.44 0.85 2.82
C ALA A 21 36.34 1.33 1.86
N LEU A 22 36.47 1.06 0.56
CA LEU A 22 35.47 1.42 -0.45
C LEU A 22 34.31 0.44 -0.55
N ILE A 23 34.41 -0.80 -0.03
CA ILE A 23 33.34 -1.80 -0.12
C ILE A 23 32.05 -1.27 0.54
N PHE A 24 32.15 -0.78 1.79
CA PHE A 24 30.98 -0.33 2.52
C PHE A 24 30.32 0.92 1.90
N PRO A 25 31.04 2.02 1.58
CA PRO A 25 30.46 3.17 0.89
C PRO A 25 29.81 2.80 -0.46
N THR A 26 30.44 1.91 -1.22
CA THR A 26 29.91 1.47 -2.52
C THR A 26 28.62 0.66 -2.35
N LEU A 27 28.57 -0.26 -1.39
CA LEU A 27 27.35 -1.02 -1.07
C LEU A 27 26.21 -0.11 -0.63
N VAL A 28 26.49 0.87 0.25
CA VAL A 28 25.49 1.85 0.70
C VAL A 28 24.98 2.68 -0.47
N PHE A 29 25.87 3.12 -1.37
CA PHE A 29 25.50 3.89 -2.55
C PHE A 29 24.59 3.08 -3.51
N ILE A 30 24.93 1.81 -3.76
CA ILE A 30 24.10 0.91 -4.59
C ILE A 30 22.73 0.69 -3.93
N ALA A 31 22.70 0.43 -2.62
CA ALA A 31 21.45 0.22 -1.89
C ALA A 31 20.56 1.48 -1.91
N PHE A 32 21.16 2.67 -1.77
CA PHE A 32 20.48 3.94 -1.86
C PHE A 32 19.83 4.14 -3.23
N ILE A 33 20.56 3.93 -4.33
CA ILE A 33 20.00 4.01 -5.69
C ILE A 33 18.89 2.97 -5.88
N GLY A 34 19.11 1.73 -5.43
CA GLY A 34 18.11 0.67 -5.49
C GLY A 34 16.80 1.09 -4.81
N SER A 35 16.87 1.75 -3.65
CA SER A 35 15.66 2.19 -2.92
C SER A 35 14.76 3.14 -3.72
N PHE A 36 15.31 4.00 -4.58
CA PHE A 36 14.52 4.87 -5.47
C PHE A 36 13.86 4.09 -6.61
N ALA A 37 14.46 3.00 -7.08
CA ALA A 37 13.85 2.13 -8.09
C ALA A 37 12.65 1.35 -7.53
N PHE A 38 12.65 1.03 -6.23
CA PHE A 38 11.56 0.29 -5.54
C PHE A 38 10.37 1.16 -5.08
N LYS A 39 10.18 2.36 -5.66
CA LYS A 39 9.15 3.32 -5.21
C LYS A 39 7.70 2.79 -5.30
N ASN A 40 7.44 1.74 -6.08
CA ASN A 40 6.09 1.20 -6.34
C ASN A 40 5.72 -0.07 -5.54
N THR A 41 6.46 -0.40 -4.49
CA THR A 41 6.26 -1.64 -3.72
C THR A 41 5.15 -1.52 -2.65
N THR A 42 4.25 -0.54 -2.76
CA THR A 42 3.19 -0.29 -1.77
C THR A 42 2.18 -1.43 -1.67
N ASN A 43 1.99 -2.19 -2.75
CA ASN A 43 1.09 -3.35 -2.81
C ASN A 43 1.48 -4.51 -1.86
N TYR A 44 2.71 -4.49 -1.32
CA TYR A 44 3.20 -5.48 -0.35
C TYR A 44 2.87 -5.12 1.09
N PHE A 45 2.51 -3.87 1.37
CA PHE A 45 2.11 -3.47 2.70
C PHE A 45 0.64 -3.83 2.93
N ASN A 46 0.39 -4.62 3.97
CA ASN A 46 -0.94 -5.05 4.41
C ASN A 46 -1.69 -3.93 5.15
N SER A 47 -1.74 -2.73 4.57
CA SER A 47 -2.38 -1.57 5.19
C SER A 47 -3.36 -0.92 4.23
N ASP A 48 -4.59 -0.74 4.71
CA ASP A 48 -5.64 -0.04 3.98
C ASP A 48 -5.33 1.45 3.76
N LYS A 49 -4.27 1.98 4.41
CA LYS A 49 -3.75 3.33 4.16
C LYS A 49 -3.61 3.61 2.67
N TYR A 50 -2.90 2.74 1.96
CA TYR A 50 -2.57 2.95 0.55
C TYR A 50 -3.81 2.83 -0.33
N LEU A 51 -4.75 1.94 0.00
CA LEU A 51 -6.01 1.83 -0.74
C LEU A 51 -6.90 3.07 -0.58
N ILE A 52 -6.91 3.67 0.61
CA ILE A 52 -7.81 4.78 0.94
C ILE A 52 -7.21 6.14 0.57
N GLU A 53 -5.90 6.34 0.81
CA GLU A 53 -5.18 7.57 0.50
C GLU A 53 -4.86 7.69 -0.99
N ASP A 54 -4.40 6.63 -1.66
CA ASP A 54 -4.03 6.68 -3.09
C ASP A 54 -5.25 7.00 -3.96
N GLN A 55 -6.40 6.41 -3.61
CA GLN A 55 -7.68 6.64 -4.29
C GLN A 55 -8.33 7.97 -3.89
N LYS A 56 -7.69 8.74 -3.00
CA LYS A 56 -8.18 10.02 -2.47
C LYS A 56 -9.64 9.98 -2.02
N ILE A 57 -10.09 8.83 -1.51
CA ILE A 57 -11.51 8.55 -1.15
C ILE A 57 -12.03 9.60 -0.17
N ILE A 58 -11.12 10.14 0.66
CA ILE A 58 -11.42 11.10 1.72
C ILE A 58 -10.98 12.51 1.35
N THR A 59 -9.95 12.61 0.50
CA THR A 59 -9.22 13.86 0.25
C THR A 59 -9.75 14.60 -0.97
N VAL A 60 -10.40 13.91 -1.92
CA VAL A 60 -11.03 14.51 -3.10
C VAL A 60 -12.51 14.29 -3.00
N ASN A 61 -13.20 15.22 -2.34
CA ASN A 61 -14.53 15.77 -2.63
C ASN A 61 -15.58 14.91 -3.39
N SER A 62 -15.56 13.58 -3.28
CA SER A 62 -16.39 12.71 -4.12
C SER A 62 -17.75 12.43 -3.50
N GLY A 63 -17.91 12.68 -2.19
CA GLY A 63 -19.14 12.35 -1.47
C GLY A 63 -19.49 10.84 -1.55
N MET A 64 -18.60 10.01 -2.07
CA MET A 64 -18.84 8.60 -2.30
C MET A 64 -18.71 7.85 -0.98
N PRO A 65 -19.75 7.11 -0.56
CA PRO A 65 -19.68 6.33 0.65
C PRO A 65 -18.69 5.16 0.49
N LEU A 66 -17.98 4.88 1.58
CA LEU A 66 -17.02 3.78 1.68
C LEU A 66 -17.65 2.67 2.53
N TYR A 67 -17.81 1.50 1.92
CA TYR A 67 -18.40 0.32 2.54
C TYR A 67 -17.37 -0.79 2.69
N TYR A 68 -17.44 -1.51 3.80
CA TYR A 68 -16.67 -2.73 4.06
C TYR A 68 -17.59 -3.95 4.05
N TRP A 69 -17.17 -5.01 3.37
CA TRP A 69 -17.88 -6.28 3.40
C TRP A 69 -17.68 -7.01 4.73
N LYS A 70 -18.78 -7.24 5.46
CA LYS A 70 -18.94 -7.90 6.77
C LYS A 70 -18.18 -7.27 7.93
N ASN A 71 -16.90 -6.98 7.77
CA ASN A 71 -16.01 -6.52 8.83
C ASN A 71 -15.04 -5.47 8.29
N LYS A 72 -14.85 -4.38 9.06
CA LYS A 72 -13.78 -3.41 8.84
C LYS A 72 -12.58 -3.71 9.73
N ASN A 73 -11.36 -3.56 9.21
CA ASN A 73 -10.16 -3.53 10.07
C ASN A 73 -10.02 -2.17 10.75
N TYR A 74 -9.16 -2.16 11.76
CA TYR A 74 -8.71 -0.95 12.44
C TYR A 74 -8.14 0.09 11.47
N SER A 75 -7.27 -0.32 10.54
CA SER A 75 -6.66 0.59 9.55
C SER A 75 -7.72 1.28 8.70
N GLY A 76 -8.73 0.55 8.22
CA GLY A 76 -9.83 1.08 7.43
C GLY A 76 -10.64 2.11 8.20
N GLN A 77 -10.95 1.83 9.47
CA GLN A 77 -11.63 2.79 10.35
C GLN A 77 -10.79 4.06 10.57
N PHE A 78 -9.50 3.89 10.86
CA PHE A 78 -8.58 4.99 11.14
C PHE A 78 -8.36 5.86 9.91
N TYR A 79 -7.95 5.26 8.79
CA TYR A 79 -7.66 5.98 7.57
C TYR A 79 -8.92 6.56 6.95
N SER A 80 -10.10 5.92 7.06
CA SER A 80 -11.41 6.50 6.67
C SER A 80 -11.90 7.68 7.50
N ARG A 81 -11.19 8.06 8.57
CA ARG A 81 -11.64 9.06 9.56
C ARG A 81 -13.04 8.74 10.11
N GLY A 82 -13.33 7.45 10.29
CA GLY A 82 -14.60 6.95 10.78
C GLY A 82 -15.77 6.98 9.78
N LYS A 83 -15.54 7.35 8.52
CA LYS A 83 -16.58 7.37 7.47
C LYS A 83 -16.88 5.99 6.87
N ALA A 84 -16.03 4.99 7.14
CA ALA A 84 -16.24 3.62 6.66
C ALA A 84 -17.46 2.97 7.34
N GLN A 85 -18.44 2.60 6.52
CA GLN A 85 -19.62 1.83 6.91
C GLN A 85 -19.40 0.35 6.63
N VAL A 86 -20.15 -0.51 7.32
CA VAL A 86 -20.05 -1.96 7.16
C VAL A 86 -21.36 -2.46 6.59
N VAL A 87 -21.27 -3.29 5.57
CA VAL A 87 -22.38 -4.01 4.95
C VAL A 87 -22.30 -5.45 5.41
N LYS A 88 -23.31 -5.91 6.16
CA LYS A 88 -23.26 -7.19 6.88
C LYS A 88 -23.63 -8.37 6.00
N ASP A 89 -24.52 -8.15 5.04
CA ASP A 89 -25.07 -9.19 4.20
C ASP A 89 -25.30 -8.72 2.76
N GLU A 90 -25.70 -9.68 1.94
CA GLU A 90 -25.97 -9.48 0.51
C GLU A 90 -27.15 -8.54 0.28
N LYS A 91 -28.15 -8.53 1.17
CA LYS A 91 -29.35 -7.70 1.04
C LYS A 91 -29.02 -6.23 1.29
N GLU A 92 -28.22 -5.95 2.31
CA GLU A 92 -27.68 -4.61 2.56
C GLU A 92 -26.81 -4.15 1.40
N LEU A 93 -25.96 -5.03 0.84
CA LEU A 93 -25.12 -4.70 -0.30
C LEU A 93 -25.96 -4.37 -1.54
N ASP A 94 -26.92 -5.22 -1.88
CA ASP A 94 -27.85 -5.02 -2.99
C ASP A 94 -28.65 -3.73 -2.83
N SER A 95 -29.15 -3.45 -1.62
CA SER A 95 -29.87 -2.21 -1.31
C SER A 95 -29.00 -0.98 -1.56
N VAL A 96 -27.74 -1.02 -1.12
CA VAL A 96 -26.78 0.06 -1.29
C VAL A 96 -26.40 0.27 -2.76
N LEU A 97 -26.23 -0.80 -3.54
CA LEU A 97 -25.95 -0.74 -4.97
C LEU A 97 -27.14 -0.19 -5.77
N LYS A 98 -28.37 -0.55 -5.40
CA LYS A 98 -29.61 -0.08 -6.04
C LYS A 98 -29.87 1.42 -5.87
N LEU A 99 -29.32 2.05 -4.84
CA LEU A 99 -29.45 3.50 -4.62
C LEU A 99 -28.72 4.36 -5.69
N LYS A 100 -28.06 3.73 -6.69
CA LYS A 100 -27.39 4.37 -7.85
C LYS A 100 -26.41 5.50 -7.48
N LYS A 101 -25.81 5.46 -6.30
CA LYS A 101 -24.70 6.34 -5.91
C LYS A 101 -23.38 5.65 -6.18
N GLN A 102 -22.45 6.35 -6.81
CA GLN A 102 -21.07 5.86 -6.91
C GLN A 102 -20.52 5.64 -5.50
N LEU A 103 -19.96 4.45 -5.26
CA LEU A 103 -19.47 4.05 -3.95
C LEU A 103 -18.21 3.20 -4.07
N PHE A 104 -17.47 3.13 -2.97
CA PHE A 104 -16.35 2.22 -2.83
C PHE A 104 -16.74 1.04 -1.93
N LEU A 105 -16.44 -0.17 -2.39
CA LEU A 105 -16.55 -1.39 -1.59
C LEU A 105 -15.15 -1.94 -1.31
N VAL A 106 -14.82 -2.09 -0.04
CA VAL A 106 -13.60 -2.74 0.44
C VAL A 106 -13.94 -4.12 0.97
N THR A 107 -13.18 -5.12 0.54
CA THR A 107 -13.35 -6.49 1.00
C THR A 107 -12.00 -7.17 1.17
N TYR A 108 -11.93 -8.14 2.09
CA TYR A 108 -10.79 -9.02 2.18
C TYR A 108 -10.83 -10.02 1.04
N LYS A 109 -9.67 -10.30 0.43
CA LYS A 109 -9.54 -11.30 -0.63
C LYS A 109 -10.09 -12.67 -0.24
N LYS A 110 -9.85 -13.08 1.02
CA LYS A 110 -10.38 -14.32 1.58
C LYS A 110 -11.92 -14.39 1.65
N ASN A 111 -12.60 -13.24 1.62
CA ASN A 111 -14.06 -13.13 1.72
C ASN A 111 -14.68 -12.71 0.38
N GLU A 112 -13.91 -12.50 -0.69
CA GLU A 112 -14.45 -12.10 -2.01
C GLU A 112 -15.36 -13.17 -2.60
N SER A 113 -15.05 -14.45 -2.36
CA SER A 113 -15.87 -15.58 -2.80
C SER A 113 -17.23 -15.65 -2.12
N GLU A 114 -17.41 -14.93 -1.00
CA GLU A 114 -18.68 -14.86 -0.28
C GLU A 114 -19.63 -13.82 -0.88
N ILE A 115 -19.16 -12.96 -1.78
CA ILE A 115 -19.99 -11.94 -2.42
C ILE A 115 -20.65 -12.59 -3.65
N PRO A 116 -21.99 -12.52 -3.78
CA PRO A 116 -22.69 -13.04 -4.95
C PRO A 116 -22.13 -12.48 -6.25
N LYS A 117 -21.90 -13.36 -7.23
CA LYS A 117 -21.34 -12.99 -8.54
C LYS A 117 -22.17 -11.91 -9.26
N GLU A 118 -23.48 -11.90 -9.05
CA GLU A 118 -24.41 -10.91 -9.59
C GLU A 118 -24.12 -9.50 -9.08
N LEU A 119 -23.74 -9.36 -7.81
CA LEU A 119 -23.38 -8.07 -7.20
C LEU A 119 -21.95 -7.67 -7.61
N VAL A 120 -21.02 -8.62 -7.66
CA VAL A 120 -19.64 -8.37 -8.15
C VAL A 120 -19.65 -7.91 -9.61
N ALA A 121 -20.57 -8.41 -10.44
CA ALA A 121 -20.69 -8.00 -11.84
C ALA A 121 -21.00 -6.50 -12.02
N GLN A 122 -21.62 -5.86 -11.02
CA GLN A 122 -21.92 -4.42 -10.99
C GLN A 122 -20.72 -3.58 -10.51
N LEU A 123 -19.65 -4.22 -10.07
CA LEU A 123 -18.46 -3.61 -9.52
C LEU A 123 -17.27 -3.74 -10.47
N ARG A 124 -16.35 -2.79 -10.37
CA ARG A 124 -15.06 -2.76 -11.05
C ARG A 124 -13.96 -2.71 -10.01
N LEU A 125 -12.98 -3.61 -10.12
CA LEU A 125 -11.79 -3.58 -9.28
C LEU A 125 -10.99 -2.31 -9.58
N VAL A 126 -10.67 -1.55 -8.54
CA VAL A 126 -9.88 -0.31 -8.62
C VAL A 126 -8.43 -0.60 -8.26
N GLN A 127 -8.21 -1.26 -7.11
CA GLN A 127 -6.89 -1.60 -6.62
C GLN A 127 -6.97 -2.81 -5.67
N SER A 128 -5.85 -3.51 -5.48
CA SER A 128 -5.76 -4.55 -4.45
C SER A 128 -4.38 -4.60 -3.82
N THR A 129 -4.34 -4.98 -2.54
CA THR A 129 -3.14 -5.38 -1.80
C THR A 129 -3.12 -6.91 -1.68
N GLN A 130 -2.17 -7.47 -0.94
CA GLN A 130 -2.15 -8.90 -0.65
C GLN A 130 -3.40 -9.41 0.10
N LYS A 131 -4.03 -8.58 0.95
CA LYS A 131 -5.14 -9.01 1.82
C LYS A 131 -6.48 -8.37 1.49
N THR A 132 -6.47 -7.19 0.87
CA THR A 132 -7.65 -6.35 0.72
C THR A 132 -7.78 -5.88 -0.72
N SER A 133 -9.00 -5.87 -1.25
CA SER A 133 -9.33 -5.33 -2.56
C SER A 133 -10.35 -4.21 -2.40
N ILE A 134 -10.24 -3.21 -3.27
CA ILE A 134 -11.20 -2.11 -3.34
C ILE A 134 -11.84 -2.05 -4.73
N TYR A 135 -13.15 -1.96 -4.73
CA TYR A 135 -14.02 -1.93 -5.89
C TYR A 135 -14.79 -0.62 -5.94
N THR A 136 -15.19 -0.21 -7.13
CA THR A 136 -16.13 0.88 -7.37
C THR A 136 -17.31 0.37 -8.19
N THR A 137 -18.49 0.99 -8.07
CA THR A 137 -19.61 0.72 -8.99
C THR A 137 -19.24 1.10 -10.43
N LYS A 138 -19.75 0.33 -11.40
CA LYS A 138 -19.63 0.61 -12.84
C LYS A 138 -20.49 1.78 -13.29
#